data_AF-A0A1Y4HE00-F1
#
_entry.id   AF-A0A1Y4HE00-F1
#
_cell.length_a   1.000
_cell.length_b   1.000
_cell.length_c   1.000
_cell.angle_alpha   90.00
_cell.angle_beta   90.00
_cell.angle_gamma   90.00
#
_symmetry.space_group_name_H-M   'P 1'
#
loop_
_entity.id
_entity.type
_entity.pdbx_description
1 polymer ?
#
loop_
_entity_poly.entity_id
_entity_poly.type
_entity_poly.pdbx_seq_one_letter_code
_entity_poly.pdbx_strand_id
1 'polypeptide(L)'
;MTKQEFLQRLEQLLADLPYEERDSAMTYYREYLEEAGPENEQAVLADLGSPEQLAAQIHATAGAPMGRRTWSPPPRPGSHRVERILVVVLIALVAAPLLLGILGGVFGFAVAGVVMALVGLVCTVLSLFQIAAAGMDALLLAGISLAVLGLGIVWSGGVWVLLRAAFGWLRRGFAKMERWINE
;
A
#
# COMPACT_ATOMS: atom_id res chain seq x y z
N MET A 1 20.51 -23.96 -10.86
CA MET A 1 21.64 -24.53 -10.12
C MET A 1 21.11 -25.14 -8.85
N THR A 2 21.65 -26.27 -8.42
CA THR A 2 21.36 -26.85 -7.10
C THR A 2 22.24 -26.20 -6.02
N LYS A 3 21.87 -26.32 -4.75
CA LYS A 3 22.69 -25.89 -3.59
C LYS A 3 24.12 -26.42 -3.68
N GLN A 4 24.27 -27.69 -4.07
CA GLN A 4 25.58 -28.34 -4.19
C GLN A 4 26.42 -27.72 -5.30
N GLU A 5 25.83 -27.48 -6.48
CA GLU A 5 26.51 -26.82 -7.59
C GLU A 5 26.94 -25.38 -7.24
N PHE A 6 26.09 -24.64 -6.53
CA PHE A 6 26.39 -23.28 -6.10
C PHE A 6 27.57 -23.24 -5.13
N LEU A 7 27.54 -24.07 -4.07
CA LEU A 7 28.61 -24.13 -3.08
C LEU A 7 29.93 -24.59 -3.70
N GLN A 8 29.90 -25.59 -4.59
CA GLN A 8 31.10 -26.07 -5.27
C GLN A 8 31.76 -24.96 -6.12
N ARG A 9 30.94 -24.17 -6.81
CA ARG A 9 31.44 -23.07 -7.64
C ARG A 9 31.95 -21.91 -6.80
N LEU A 10 31.26 -21.60 -5.70
CA LEU A 10 31.70 -20.60 -4.72
C LEU A 10 33.06 -20.98 -4.09
N GLU A 11 33.26 -22.25 -3.73
CA GLU A 11 34.51 -22.75 -3.18
C GLU A 11 35.69 -22.57 -4.15
N GLN A 12 35.47 -22.86 -5.44
CA GLN A 12 36.48 -22.66 -6.49
C GLN A 12 36.86 -21.18 -6.67
N LEU A 13 35.88 -20.28 -6.60
CA LEU A 13 36.11 -18.84 -6.73
C LEU A 13 36.76 -18.21 -5.49
N LEU A 14 36.66 -18.87 -4.35
CA LEU A 14 37.30 -18.49 -3.09
C LEU A 14 38.65 -19.21 -2.86
N ALA A 15 39.15 -19.96 -3.84
CA ALA A 15 40.39 -20.73 -3.71
C ALA A 15 41.63 -19.85 -3.42
N ASP A 16 41.59 -18.59 -3.85
CA ASP A 16 42.68 -17.62 -3.68
C ASP A 16 42.77 -17.03 -2.25
N LEU A 17 41.79 -17.31 -1.38
CA LEU A 17 41.76 -16.84 0.02
C LEU A 17 42.49 -17.81 0.98
N PRO A 18 42.96 -17.32 2.15
CA PRO A 18 43.46 -18.18 3.21
C PRO A 18 42.45 -19.25 3.63
N TYR A 19 42.94 -20.43 4.00
CA TYR A 19 42.10 -21.57 4.36
C TYR A 19 41.05 -21.24 5.43
N GLU A 20 41.44 -20.52 6.48
CA GLU A 20 40.54 -20.16 7.59
C GLU A 20 39.37 -19.26 7.16
N GLU A 21 39.62 -18.30 6.26
CA GLU A 21 38.60 -17.37 5.76
C GLU A 21 37.65 -18.08 4.79
N ARG A 22 38.20 -18.91 3.91
CA ARG A 22 37.41 -19.73 2.98
C ARG A 22 36.51 -20.70 3.73
N ASP A 23 37.05 -21.42 4.72
CA ASP A 23 36.31 -22.40 5.52
C ASP A 23 35.19 -21.75 6.33
N SER A 24 35.46 -20.58 6.91
CA SER A 24 34.46 -19.79 7.64
C SER A 24 33.33 -19.30 6.73
N ALA A 25 33.66 -18.77 5.54
CA ALA A 25 32.66 -18.33 4.57
C ALA A 25 31.81 -19.50 4.05
N MET A 26 32.45 -20.61 3.72
CA MET A 26 31.77 -21.82 3.23
C MET A 26 30.85 -22.44 4.28
N THR A 27 31.26 -22.45 5.56
CA THR A 27 30.43 -22.93 6.68
C THR A 27 29.19 -22.06 6.83
N TYR A 28 29.35 -20.74 6.82
CA TYR A 28 28.22 -19.80 6.92
C TYR A 28 27.17 -19.99 5.82
N TYR A 29 27.59 -20.04 4.54
CA TYR A 29 26.65 -20.20 3.43
C TYR A 29 26.05 -21.61 3.37
N ARG A 30 26.77 -22.63 3.86
CA ARG A 30 26.24 -23.99 3.98
C ARG A 30 25.09 -24.05 4.99
N GLU A 31 25.29 -23.50 6.18
CA GLU A 31 24.28 -23.42 7.24
C GLU A 31 23.07 -22.59 6.78
N TYR A 32 23.31 -21.45 6.12
CA TYR A 32 22.24 -20.60 5.58
C TYR A 32 21.37 -21.33 4.55
N LEU A 33 21.99 -22.04 3.61
CA LEU A 33 21.28 -22.86 2.62
C LEU A 33 20.68 -24.15 3.22
N GLU A 34 21.04 -24.52 4.44
CA GLU A 34 20.46 -25.66 5.16
C GLU A 34 19.23 -25.24 5.98
N GLU A 35 19.28 -24.08 6.62
CA GLU A 35 18.15 -23.45 7.34
C GLU A 35 16.97 -23.16 6.40
N ALA A 36 17.23 -22.81 5.14
CA ALA A 36 16.20 -22.59 4.13
C ALA A 36 15.36 -23.86 3.82
N GLY A 37 15.95 -25.05 3.95
CA GLY A 37 15.34 -26.31 3.57
C GLY A 37 15.11 -26.50 2.06
N PRO A 38 14.74 -27.71 1.63
CA PRO A 38 14.55 -28.04 0.20
C PRO A 38 13.37 -27.29 -0.44
N GLU A 39 12.40 -26.81 0.36
CA GLU A 39 11.24 -26.06 -0.12
C GLU A 39 11.60 -24.62 -0.55
N ASN A 40 12.59 -23.99 0.08
CA ASN A 40 12.99 -22.60 -0.21
C ASN A 40 14.37 -22.47 -0.87
N GLU A 41 15.05 -23.59 -1.16
CA GLU A 41 16.40 -23.60 -1.74
C GLU A 41 16.51 -22.73 -3.00
N GLN A 42 15.56 -22.86 -3.93
CA GLN A 42 15.58 -22.12 -5.20
C GLN A 42 15.34 -20.62 -5.02
N ALA A 43 14.51 -20.24 -4.03
CA ALA A 43 14.24 -18.84 -3.71
C ALA A 43 15.47 -18.18 -3.08
N VAL A 44 16.15 -18.88 -2.17
CA VAL A 44 17.37 -18.38 -1.51
C VAL A 44 18.55 -18.31 -2.48
N LEU A 45 18.70 -19.27 -3.39
CA LEU A 45 19.72 -19.21 -4.44
C LEU A 45 19.49 -18.03 -5.40
N ALA A 46 18.23 -17.71 -5.72
CA ALA A 46 17.91 -16.53 -6.53
C ALA A 46 18.24 -15.21 -5.80
N ASP A 47 18.06 -15.17 -4.49
CA ASP A 47 18.33 -14.01 -3.63
C ASP A 47 19.84 -13.79 -3.41
N LEU A 48 20.61 -14.86 -3.26
CA LEU A 48 22.08 -14.83 -3.20
C LEU A 48 22.73 -14.43 -4.53
N GLY A 49 22.01 -14.53 -5.65
CA GLY A 49 22.51 -14.19 -6.99
C GLY A 49 23.47 -15.24 -7.55
N SER A 50 24.38 -14.84 -8.43
CA SER A 50 25.34 -15.76 -9.04
C SER A 50 26.54 -16.02 -8.11
N PRO A 51 27.13 -17.24 -8.12
CA PRO A 51 28.27 -17.55 -7.26
C PRO A 51 29.49 -16.64 -7.54
N GLU A 52 29.63 -16.16 -8.77
CA GLU A 52 30.66 -15.19 -9.17
C GLU A 52 30.47 -13.82 -8.50
N GLN A 53 29.23 -13.33 -8.45
CA GLN A 53 28.91 -12.06 -7.79
C GLN A 53 29.11 -12.14 -6.27
N LEU A 54 28.76 -13.28 -5.67
CA LEU A 54 28.96 -13.51 -4.24
C LEU A 54 30.44 -13.60 -3.88
N ALA A 55 31.23 -14.34 -4.67
CA ALA A 55 32.68 -14.43 -4.49
C ALA A 55 33.36 -13.06 -4.60
N ALA A 56 32.97 -12.24 -5.58
CA ALA A 56 33.52 -10.90 -5.75
C ALA A 56 33.24 -9.99 -4.52
N GLN A 57 32.06 -10.09 -3.92
CA GLN A 57 31.72 -9.36 -2.69
C GLN A 57 32.54 -9.83 -1.48
N ILE A 58 32.78 -11.14 -1.38
CA ILE A 58 33.61 -11.72 -0.33
C ILE A 58 35.05 -11.24 -0.45
N HIS A 59 35.63 -11.31 -1.65
CA HIS A 59 36.98 -10.80 -1.95
C HIS A 59 37.12 -9.30 -1.67
N ALA A 60 36.11 -8.50 -2.03
CA ALA A 60 36.11 -7.06 -1.75
C ALA A 60 36.10 -6.74 -0.25
N THR A 61 35.50 -7.61 0.57
CA THR A 61 35.44 -7.46 2.02
C THR A 61 36.72 -7.98 2.71
N ALA A 62 37.35 -9.01 2.12
CA ALA A 62 38.59 -9.62 2.60
C ALA A 62 39.85 -8.79 2.27
N GLY A 63 39.88 -8.04 1.16
CA GLY A 63 41.05 -7.30 0.67
C GLY A 63 41.46 -6.02 1.43
N ALA A 64 40.94 -5.75 2.62
CA ALA A 64 41.23 -4.53 3.37
C ALA A 64 42.25 -4.76 4.50
N PRO A 65 43.22 -3.83 4.71
CA PRO A 65 44.47 -4.12 5.42
C PRO A 65 44.29 -4.64 6.85
N MET A 66 45.19 -5.59 7.14
CA MET A 66 45.23 -6.54 8.26
C MET A 66 45.35 -5.85 9.62
N GLY A 67 44.33 -6.00 10.44
CA GLY A 67 44.33 -5.55 11.82
C GLY A 67 43.10 -6.11 12.52
N ARG A 68 43.23 -7.34 13.04
CA ARG A 68 42.19 -8.08 13.79
C ARG A 68 40.80 -8.08 13.14
N ARG A 69 40.51 -9.07 12.30
CA ARG A 69 39.13 -9.27 11.81
C ARG A 69 38.70 -10.72 11.99
N THR A 70 37.69 -10.90 12.83
CA THR A 70 36.69 -11.94 12.62
C THR A 70 36.00 -11.63 11.30
N TRP A 71 36.04 -12.56 10.35
CA TRP A 71 35.19 -12.50 9.16
C TRP A 71 33.73 -12.24 9.59
N SER A 72 33.17 -11.10 9.20
CA SER A 72 31.77 -10.76 9.39
C SER A 72 31.09 -10.85 8.03
N PRO A 73 30.19 -11.82 7.81
CA PRO A 73 29.53 -11.97 6.51
C PRO A 73 28.73 -10.71 6.17
N PRO A 74 28.63 -10.33 4.88
CA PRO A 74 27.80 -9.21 4.47
C PRO A 74 26.34 -9.43 4.89
N PRO A 75 25.61 -8.37 5.28
CA PRO A 75 24.20 -8.48 5.65
C PRO A 75 23.39 -9.10 4.50
N ARG A 76 22.45 -9.98 4.87
CA ARG A 76 21.59 -10.75 3.96
C ARG A 76 21.05 -9.84 2.84
N PRO A 77 21.13 -10.24 1.55
CA PRO A 77 20.46 -9.51 0.49
C PRO A 77 18.97 -9.43 0.86
N GLY A 78 18.48 -8.21 1.03
CA GLY A 78 17.13 -8.00 1.49
C GLY A 78 16.15 -8.19 0.34
N SER A 79 15.26 -9.17 0.47
CA SER A 79 14.08 -9.38 -0.37
C SER A 79 13.02 -8.27 -0.22
N HIS A 80 13.44 -7.03 0.06
CA HIS A 80 12.62 -5.89 0.43
C HIS A 80 11.47 -5.62 -0.55
N ARG A 81 11.55 -6.11 -1.79
CA ARG A 81 10.44 -6.06 -2.76
C ARG A 81 9.22 -6.84 -2.26
N VAL A 82 9.40 -8.06 -1.74
CA VAL A 82 8.30 -8.90 -1.23
C VAL A 82 7.79 -8.37 0.10
N GLU A 83 8.68 -7.89 0.97
CA GLU A 83 8.30 -7.23 2.23
C GLU A 83 7.42 -5.98 1.97
N ARG A 84 7.83 -5.12 1.03
CA ARG A 84 7.04 -3.95 0.65
C ARG A 84 5.71 -4.32 0.00
N ILE A 85 5.68 -5.36 -0.84
CA ILE A 85 4.42 -5.86 -1.43
C ILE A 85 3.49 -6.41 -0.33
N LEU A 86 4.01 -7.17 0.63
CA LEU A 86 3.22 -7.70 1.76
C LEU A 86 2.65 -6.56 2.62
N VAL A 87 3.43 -5.51 2.88
CA VAL A 87 2.96 -4.31 3.60
C VAL A 87 1.86 -3.60 2.80
N VAL A 88 1.99 -3.47 1.49
CA VAL A 88 0.96 -2.85 0.64
C VAL A 88 -0.31 -3.70 0.61
N VAL A 89 -0.20 -5.03 0.50
CA VAL A 89 -1.35 -5.94 0.56
C VAL A 89 -2.05 -5.86 1.91
N LEU A 90 -1.29 -5.80 3.01
CA LEU A 90 -1.82 -5.63 4.36
C LEU A 90 -2.53 -4.27 4.53
N ILE A 91 -1.92 -3.18 4.06
CA ILE A 91 -2.54 -1.85 4.06
C ILE A 91 -3.79 -1.85 3.19
N ALA A 92 -3.76 -2.46 2.01
CA ALA A 92 -4.92 -2.55 1.12
C ALA A 92 -6.05 -3.36 1.75
N LEU A 93 -5.76 -4.45 2.46
CA LEU A 93 -6.76 -5.27 3.15
C LEU A 93 -7.50 -4.47 4.24
N VAL A 94 -6.80 -3.57 4.93
CA VAL A 94 -7.39 -2.69 5.97
C VAL A 94 -8.04 -1.44 5.36
N ALA A 95 -7.42 -0.86 4.33
CA ALA A 95 -7.89 0.37 3.70
C ALA A 95 -9.09 0.15 2.76
N ALA A 96 -9.22 -1.03 2.15
CA ALA A 96 -10.35 -1.37 1.27
C ALA A 96 -11.71 -1.31 1.96
N PRO A 97 -11.96 -1.96 3.12
CA PRO A 97 -13.24 -1.84 3.82
C PRO A 97 -13.49 -0.41 4.33
N LEU A 98 -12.43 0.32 4.71
CA LEU A 98 -12.54 1.72 5.11
C LEU A 98 -12.98 2.61 3.94
N LEU A 99 -12.39 2.43 2.76
CA LEU A 99 -12.75 3.17 1.54
C LEU A 99 -14.18 2.84 1.08
N LEU A 100 -14.57 1.56 1.16
CA LEU A 100 -15.94 1.12 0.89
C LEU A 100 -16.94 1.76 1.86
N GLY A 101 -16.60 1.83 3.15
CA GLY A 101 -17.42 2.49 4.16
C GLY A 101 -17.58 3.98 3.92
N ILE A 102 -16.48 4.68 3.57
CA ILE A 102 -16.51 6.11 3.23
C ILE A 102 -17.35 6.33 1.97
N LEU A 103 -17.15 5.52 0.92
CA LEU A 103 -17.90 5.64 -0.32
C LEU A 103 -19.39 5.38 -0.12
N GLY A 104 -19.75 4.32 0.61
CA GLY A 104 -21.13 4.00 0.97
C GLY A 104 -21.77 5.05 1.84
N GLY A 105 -21.04 5.59 2.82
CA GLY A 105 -21.49 6.67 3.68
C GLY A 105 -21.78 7.94 2.89
N VAL A 106 -20.87 8.37 2.01
CA VAL A 106 -21.07 9.56 1.17
C VAL A 106 -22.21 9.34 0.16
N PHE A 107 -22.35 8.15 -0.41
CA PHE A 107 -23.46 7.81 -1.29
C PHE A 107 -24.81 7.87 -0.55
N GLY A 108 -24.89 7.26 0.64
CA GLY A 108 -26.08 7.32 1.48
C GLY A 108 -26.45 8.76 1.88
N PHE A 109 -25.45 9.57 2.19
CA PHE A 109 -25.63 10.99 2.51
C PHE A 109 -26.14 11.79 1.30
N ALA A 110 -25.58 11.55 0.10
CA ALA A 110 -26.04 12.18 -1.13
C ALA A 110 -27.51 11.81 -1.43
N VAL A 111 -27.87 10.53 -1.30
CA VAL A 111 -29.25 10.05 -1.48
C VAL A 111 -30.20 10.69 -0.46
N ALA A 112 -29.80 10.77 0.82
CA ALA A 112 -30.60 11.43 1.84
C ALA A 112 -30.87 12.91 1.51
N GLY A 113 -29.87 13.63 1.00
CA GLY A 113 -30.01 15.03 0.57
C GLY A 113 -31.01 15.19 -0.58
N VAL A 114 -30.97 14.30 -1.57
CA VAL A 114 -31.92 14.28 -2.69
C VAL A 114 -33.34 13.98 -2.19
N VAL A 115 -33.49 12.99 -1.31
CA VAL A 115 -34.79 12.64 -0.72
C VAL A 115 -35.37 13.83 0.06
N MET A 116 -34.56 14.50 0.88
CA MET A 116 -34.99 15.68 1.63
C MET A 116 -35.41 16.83 0.71
N ALA A 117 -34.70 17.06 -0.39
CA ALA A 117 -35.07 18.06 -1.38
C ALA A 117 -36.40 17.72 -2.09
N LEU A 118 -36.63 16.46 -2.44
CA LEU A 118 -37.89 16.00 -3.04
C LEU A 118 -39.06 16.13 -2.06
N VAL A 119 -38.87 15.75 -0.79
CA VAL A 119 -39.88 15.93 0.26
C VAL A 119 -40.20 17.42 0.44
N GLY A 120 -39.18 18.27 0.51
CA GLY A 120 -39.34 19.72 0.58
C GLY A 120 -40.12 20.29 -0.62
N LEU A 121 -39.83 19.83 -1.83
CA LEU A 121 -40.56 20.22 -3.03
C LEU A 121 -42.04 19.83 -2.96
N VAL A 122 -42.34 18.58 -2.61
CA VAL A 122 -43.73 18.10 -2.47
C VAL A 122 -44.49 18.93 -1.43
N CYS A 123 -43.90 19.18 -0.26
CA CYS A 123 -44.49 20.03 0.76
C CYS A 123 -44.74 21.46 0.25
N THR A 124 -43.81 22.04 -0.52
CA THR A 124 -44.01 23.36 -1.14
C THR A 124 -45.25 23.36 -2.04
N VAL A 125 -45.37 22.37 -2.94
CA VAL A 125 -46.48 22.30 -3.91
C VAL A 125 -47.83 22.16 -3.18
N LEU A 126 -47.90 21.30 -2.16
CA LEU A 126 -49.11 21.13 -1.36
C LEU A 126 -49.48 22.42 -0.59
N SER A 127 -48.48 23.14 -0.08
CA SER A 127 -48.67 24.42 0.61
C SER A 127 -49.22 25.50 -0.32
N LEU A 128 -48.70 25.57 -1.56
CA LEU A 128 -49.16 26.52 -2.57
C LEU A 128 -50.64 26.32 -2.92
N PHE A 129 -51.12 25.07 -2.90
CA PHE A 129 -52.53 24.74 -3.13
C PHE A 129 -53.45 25.25 -2.01
N GLN A 130 -52.95 25.34 -0.77
CA GLN A 130 -53.68 25.86 0.39
C GLN A 130 -53.70 27.39 0.46
N ILE A 131 -52.82 28.10 -0.27
CA ILE A 131 -52.78 29.58 -0.32
C ILE A 131 -54.12 30.16 -0.79
N ALA A 132 -54.84 29.47 -1.67
CA ALA A 132 -56.15 29.92 -2.14
C ALA A 132 -57.26 29.87 -1.07
N ALA A 133 -57.05 29.14 0.05
CA ALA A 133 -58.06 28.93 1.08
C ALA A 133 -57.70 29.48 2.49
N ALA A 134 -56.40 29.67 2.82
CA ALA A 134 -55.97 29.83 4.22
C ALA A 134 -55.17 31.11 4.58
N GLY A 135 -54.80 31.97 3.63
CA GLY A 135 -54.09 33.22 3.95
C GLY A 135 -52.66 33.03 4.50
N MET A 136 -52.23 33.86 5.48
CA MET A 136 -50.84 34.10 5.89
C MET A 136 -50.06 32.84 6.33
N ASP A 137 -50.73 31.79 6.82
CA ASP A 137 -50.10 30.53 7.23
C ASP A 137 -49.44 29.77 6.07
N ALA A 138 -49.98 29.92 4.86
CA ALA A 138 -49.48 29.25 3.67
C ALA A 138 -48.23 29.94 3.09
N LEU A 139 -48.01 31.23 3.38
CA LEU A 139 -46.77 31.97 3.07
C LEU A 139 -45.61 31.52 3.95
N LEU A 140 -45.86 31.29 5.25
CA LEU A 140 -44.86 30.76 6.18
C LEU A 140 -44.42 29.34 5.79
N LEU A 141 -45.36 28.47 5.44
CA LEU A 141 -45.04 27.10 5.00
C LEU A 141 -44.27 27.09 3.67
N ALA A 142 -44.65 27.94 2.71
CA ALA A 142 -43.92 28.10 1.46
C ALA A 142 -42.46 28.58 1.68
N GLY A 143 -42.24 29.51 2.60
CA GLY A 143 -40.91 29.99 2.97
C GLY A 143 -40.02 28.90 3.60
N ILE A 144 -40.57 28.11 4.53
CA ILE A 144 -39.87 26.96 5.14
C ILE A 144 -39.49 25.94 4.06
N SER A 145 -40.39 25.68 3.12
CA SER A 145 -40.17 24.70 2.06
C SER A 145 -39.07 25.13 1.09
N LEU A 146 -39.02 26.43 0.75
CA LEU A 146 -37.94 27.01 -0.06
C LEU A 146 -36.58 26.93 0.66
N ALA A 147 -36.56 27.15 1.97
CA ALA A 147 -35.35 27.03 2.78
C ALA A 147 -34.82 25.59 2.82
N VAL A 148 -35.71 24.59 2.94
CA VAL A 148 -35.34 23.16 2.88
C VAL A 148 -34.77 22.79 1.51
N LEU A 149 -35.38 23.29 0.42
CA LEU A 149 -34.86 23.12 -0.94
C LEU A 149 -33.47 23.74 -1.11
N GLY A 150 -33.29 24.99 -0.65
CA GLY A 150 -32.01 25.69 -0.70
C GLY A 150 -30.91 24.96 0.08
N LEU A 151 -31.23 24.49 1.29
CA LEU A 151 -30.33 23.65 2.09
C LEU A 151 -29.97 22.35 1.37
N GLY A 152 -30.93 21.66 0.77
CA GLY A 152 -30.69 20.44 0.00
C GLY A 152 -29.74 20.65 -1.19
N ILE A 153 -29.88 21.76 -1.92
CA ILE A 153 -29.01 22.11 -3.05
C ILE A 153 -27.59 22.44 -2.58
N VAL A 154 -27.44 23.27 -1.55
CA VAL A 154 -26.12 23.62 -1.00
C VAL A 154 -25.41 22.38 -0.46
N TRP A 155 -26.15 21.50 0.20
CA TRP A 155 -25.60 20.29 0.80
C TRP A 155 -25.18 19.26 -0.24
N SER A 156 -26.02 19.00 -1.25
CA SER A 156 -25.65 18.11 -2.37
C SER A 156 -24.47 18.66 -3.19
N GLY A 157 -24.41 19.97 -3.43
CA GLY A 157 -23.27 20.62 -4.06
C GLY A 157 -21.98 20.49 -3.23
N GLY A 158 -22.07 20.67 -1.91
CA GLY A 158 -20.95 20.49 -0.99
C GLY A 158 -20.41 19.06 -0.99
N VAL A 159 -21.30 18.06 -0.97
CA VAL A 159 -20.93 16.65 -1.06
C VAL A 159 -20.19 16.35 -2.37
N TRP A 160 -20.64 16.90 -3.49
CA TRP A 160 -19.99 16.70 -4.79
C TRP A 160 -18.55 17.27 -4.83
N VAL A 161 -18.33 18.45 -4.25
CA VAL A 161 -16.99 19.05 -4.15
C VAL A 161 -16.06 18.22 -3.28
N LEU A 162 -16.56 17.74 -2.13
CA LEU A 162 -15.80 16.87 -1.23
C LEU A 162 -15.43 15.55 -1.89
N LEU A 163 -16.35 14.94 -2.65
CA LEU A 163 -16.08 13.73 -3.43
C LEU A 163 -14.95 13.96 -4.45
N ARG A 164 -14.99 15.08 -5.18
CA ARG A 164 -13.95 15.43 -6.15
C ARG A 164 -12.58 15.63 -5.48
N ALA A 165 -12.57 16.29 -4.32
CA ALA A 165 -11.34 16.50 -3.55
C ALA A 165 -10.77 15.19 -3.00
N ALA A 166 -11.64 14.32 -2.45
CA ALA A 166 -11.27 13.00 -1.95
C ALA A 166 -10.71 12.11 -3.07
N PHE A 167 -11.36 12.08 -4.23
CA PHE A 167 -10.88 11.34 -5.40
C PHE A 167 -9.50 11.85 -5.87
N GLY A 168 -9.30 13.16 -5.88
CA GLY A 168 -8.00 13.77 -6.21
C GLY A 168 -6.88 13.46 -5.21
N TRP A 169 -7.22 13.34 -3.91
CA TRP A 169 -6.29 12.88 -2.88
C TRP A 169 -5.93 11.40 -3.05
N LEU A 170 -6.93 10.56 -3.28
CA LEU A 170 -6.74 9.12 -3.48
C LEU A 170 -5.78 8.83 -4.65
N ARG A 171 -5.99 9.50 -5.78
CA ARG A 171 -5.13 9.35 -6.98
C ARG A 171 -3.68 9.73 -6.71
N ARG A 172 -3.45 10.78 -5.91
CA ARG A 172 -2.10 11.21 -5.52
C ARG A 172 -1.44 10.22 -4.55
N GLY A 173 -2.23 9.65 -3.64
CA GLY A 173 -1.78 8.60 -2.73
C GLY A 173 -1.30 7.36 -3.49
N PHE A 174 -2.12 6.86 -4.42
CA PHE A 174 -1.76 5.73 -5.30
C PHE A 174 -0.47 5.99 -6.08
N ALA A 175 -0.34 7.16 -6.72
CA ALA A 175 0.87 7.52 -7.47
C ALA A 175 2.13 7.67 -6.60
N LYS A 176 2.00 7.93 -5.29
CA LYS A 176 3.13 7.97 -4.37
C LYS A 176 3.52 6.56 -3.90
N MET A 177 2.54 5.69 -3.65
CA MET A 177 2.79 4.29 -3.31
C MET A 177 3.47 3.54 -4.45
N GLU A 178 3.00 3.72 -5.69
CA GLU A 178 3.59 3.08 -6.87
C GLU A 178 5.07 3.46 -7.06
N ARG A 179 5.42 4.73 -6.85
CA ARG A 179 6.82 5.17 -6.91
C ARG A 179 7.68 4.53 -5.82
N TRP A 180 7.18 4.45 -4.58
CA TRP A 180 7.91 3.86 -3.46
C TRP A 180 8.11 2.33 -3.58
N ILE A 181 7.21 1.64 -4.27
CA ILE A 181 7.37 0.20 -4.55
C ILE A 181 8.46 -0.04 -5.61
N ASN A 182 8.62 0.90 -6.55
CA ASN A 182 9.54 0.77 -7.69
C ASN A 182 10.96 1.32 -7.44
N GLU A 183 11.16 2.11 -6.39
CA GLU A 183 12.47 2.59 -5.89
C GLU A 183 13.18 1.53 -5.03
#